data_AF-A0A389M172-F1
#
_entry.id   AF-A0A389M172-F1
#
_cell.length_a   1.000
_cell.length_b   1.000
_cell.length_c   1.000
_cell.angle_alpha   90.00
_cell.angle_beta   90.00
_cell.angle_gamma   90.00
#
_symmetry.space_group_name_H-M   'P 1'
#
loop_
_entity.id
_entity.type
_entity.pdbx_description
1 polymer ?
#
loop_
_entity_poly.entity_id
_entity_poly.type
_entity_poly.pdbx_seq_one_letter_code
_entity_poly.pdbx_strand_id
1 'polypeptide(L)'
;MRYCSDSAIGLIETLGMGPALAGADSMLKAASVQLIAYENIGSTLVSVMIKGDVAAVQAAVDAGVIAATAIGKLTASNVMANPVKSISDIAAVHGIESECALDKTPKALGLIETFGIVYILQAADAMLKAADVELIGYENVASGYISVLVQGDVAAVQAAVEAGIKSVEQMQAAVYSSLVIPSPHPDLQKITKRYLLENLLA
;
A
#
# COMPACT_ATOMS: atom_id res chain seq x y z
N MET A 1 -3.50 18.45 11.16
CA MET A 1 -3.94 17.97 12.50
C MET A 1 -2.69 17.80 13.37
N ARG A 2 -2.59 18.40 14.57
CA ARG A 2 -1.39 18.26 15.43
C ARG A 2 -1.40 16.88 16.12
N TYR A 3 -0.26 16.20 16.16
CA TYR A 3 -0.14 14.87 16.76
C TYR A 3 -0.14 14.98 18.30
N CYS A 4 -1.01 14.22 18.98
CA CYS A 4 -0.97 14.12 20.44
C CYS A 4 0.21 13.24 20.87
N SER A 5 0.97 13.71 21.85
CA SER A 5 2.28 13.19 22.27
C SER A 5 2.29 11.82 22.94
N ASP A 6 1.12 11.17 23.11
CA ASP A 6 0.98 10.10 24.11
C ASP A 6 0.72 8.71 23.50
N SER A 7 0.69 8.58 22.18
CA SER A 7 0.52 7.28 21.49
C SER A 7 1.83 6.76 20.90
N ALA A 8 2.05 5.46 20.99
CA ALA A 8 3.17 4.80 20.31
C ALA A 8 3.07 4.95 18.79
N ILE A 9 4.21 4.93 18.11
CA ILE A 9 4.31 4.94 16.64
C ILE A 9 4.94 3.64 16.18
N GLY A 10 4.28 2.96 15.25
CA GLY A 10 4.83 1.81 14.54
C GLY A 10 5.20 2.22 13.12
N LEU A 11 6.33 1.73 12.63
CA LEU A 11 6.85 2.03 11.30
C LEU A 11 7.26 0.74 10.61
N ILE A 12 6.90 0.63 9.34
CA ILE A 12 7.53 -0.29 8.39
C ILE A 12 7.96 0.50 7.16
N GLU A 13 9.06 0.06 6.57
CA GLU A 13 9.59 0.63 5.34
C GLU A 13 9.93 -0.49 4.37
N THR A 14 9.53 -0.32 3.11
CA THR A 14 9.64 -1.35 2.08
C THR A 14 10.20 -0.76 0.79
N LEU A 15 10.70 -1.63 -0.09
CA LEU A 15 10.89 -1.29 -1.49
C LEU A 15 9.62 -1.63 -2.27
N GLY A 16 8.98 -0.61 -2.83
CA GLY A 16 7.73 -0.72 -3.56
C GLY A 16 6.48 -0.58 -2.68
N MET A 17 5.38 -0.26 -3.36
CA MET A 17 4.03 -0.12 -2.83
C MET A 17 3.41 -1.46 -2.46
N GLY A 18 3.62 -2.53 -3.25
CA GLY A 18 3.03 -3.84 -3.01
C GLY A 18 3.28 -4.36 -1.59
N PRO A 19 4.55 -4.50 -1.14
CA PRO A 19 4.84 -4.89 0.23
C PRO A 19 4.35 -3.87 1.27
N ALA A 20 4.35 -2.57 0.97
CA ALA A 20 3.82 -1.54 1.87
C ALA A 20 2.33 -1.73 2.14
N LEU A 21 1.52 -1.95 1.10
CA LEU A 21 0.08 -2.17 1.24
C LEU A 21 -0.25 -3.48 1.96
N ALA A 22 0.48 -4.56 1.66
CA ALA A 22 0.33 -5.83 2.37
C ALA A 22 0.67 -5.69 3.85
N GLY A 23 1.77 -4.99 4.16
CA GLY A 23 2.15 -4.67 5.53
C GLY A 23 1.11 -3.81 6.24
N ALA A 24 0.64 -2.74 5.59
CA ALA A 24 -0.39 -1.85 6.12
C ALA A 24 -1.71 -2.58 6.43
N ASP A 25 -2.20 -3.42 5.50
CA ASP A 25 -3.41 -4.22 5.69
C ASP A 25 -3.29 -5.12 6.92
N SER A 26 -2.16 -5.82 7.04
CA SER A 26 -1.89 -6.75 8.13
C SER A 26 -1.78 -6.01 9.47
N MET A 27 -1.05 -4.88 9.51
CA MET A 27 -0.95 -4.03 10.70
C MET A 27 -2.32 -3.61 11.23
N LEU A 28 -3.20 -3.12 10.34
CA LEU A 28 -4.52 -2.59 10.69
C LEU A 28 -5.50 -3.68 11.13
N LYS A 29 -5.33 -4.91 10.64
CA LYS A 29 -6.16 -6.06 11.03
C LYS A 29 -5.68 -6.76 12.30
N ALA A 30 -4.38 -6.70 12.60
CA ALA A 30 -3.79 -7.42 13.72
C ALA A 30 -4.12 -6.81 15.08
N ALA A 31 -4.32 -5.50 15.16
CA ALA A 31 -4.61 -4.80 16.41
C ALA A 31 -5.39 -3.50 16.20
N SER A 32 -5.93 -2.94 17.28
CA SER A 32 -6.59 -1.63 17.26
C SER A 32 -5.57 -0.50 17.13
N VAL A 33 -5.13 -0.26 15.90
CA VAL A 33 -4.19 0.81 15.53
C VAL A 33 -4.79 1.68 14.44
N GLN A 34 -4.31 2.91 14.31
CA GLN A 34 -4.74 3.85 13.29
C GLN A 34 -3.62 4.09 12.29
N LEU A 35 -3.94 4.01 10.99
CA LEU A 35 -3.03 4.44 9.93
C LEU A 35 -2.91 5.96 9.97
N ILE A 36 -1.68 6.46 10.12
CA ILE A 36 -1.43 7.90 10.25
C ILE A 36 -0.70 8.48 9.05
N ALA A 37 0.16 7.70 8.40
CA ALA A 37 0.96 8.17 7.28
C ALA A 37 1.25 7.04 6.30
N TYR A 38 1.32 7.43 5.04
CA TYR A 38 1.90 6.66 3.95
C TYR A 38 2.78 7.64 3.19
N GLU A 39 4.06 7.33 3.06
CA GLU A 39 5.02 8.19 2.40
C GLU A 39 5.78 7.42 1.34
N ASN A 40 5.79 7.97 0.14
CA ASN A 40 6.71 7.56 -0.92
C ASN A 40 7.90 8.52 -0.87
N ILE A 41 8.99 8.08 -0.26
CA ILE A 41 10.21 8.88 -0.02
C ILE A 41 10.98 9.09 -1.35
N GLY A 42 10.61 8.35 -2.40
CA GLY A 42 11.36 8.24 -3.63
C GLY A 42 12.44 7.17 -3.55
N SER A 43 13.12 6.92 -4.67
CA SER A 43 14.07 5.80 -4.80
C SER A 43 13.47 4.46 -4.39
N THR A 44 12.21 4.23 -4.73
CA THR A 44 11.42 3.03 -4.44
C THR A 44 11.07 2.79 -2.96
N LEU A 45 11.48 3.68 -2.06
CA LEU A 45 11.20 3.55 -0.63
C LEU A 45 9.79 4.04 -0.29
N VAL A 46 9.05 3.16 0.37
CA VAL A 46 7.70 3.45 0.87
C VAL A 46 7.66 3.18 2.36
N SER A 47 7.21 4.16 3.14
CA SER A 47 7.05 4.06 4.59
C SER A 47 5.57 4.09 4.96
N VAL A 48 5.19 3.19 5.86
CA VAL A 48 3.86 3.16 6.46
C VAL A 48 4.01 3.40 7.95
N MET A 49 3.20 4.30 8.49
CA MET A 49 3.20 4.60 9.92
C MET A 49 1.82 4.40 10.52
N ILE A 50 1.78 3.78 11.68
CA ILE A 50 0.57 3.55 12.48
C ILE A 50 0.74 4.10 13.89
N LYS A 51 -0.37 4.30 14.59
CA LYS A 51 -0.37 4.69 16.00
C LYS A 51 -1.38 3.93 16.84
N GLY A 52 -1.12 3.90 18.14
CA GLY A 52 -2.00 3.31 19.14
C GLY A 52 -1.30 3.11 20.47
N ASP A 53 -1.84 2.21 21.28
CA ASP A 53 -1.17 1.76 22.51
C ASP A 53 0.06 0.92 22.16
N VAL A 54 1.11 0.99 22.99
CA VAL A 54 2.42 0.34 22.73
C VAL A 54 2.28 -1.14 22.37
N ALA A 55 1.47 -1.89 23.12
CA ALA A 55 1.27 -3.32 22.88
C ALA A 55 0.54 -3.61 21.55
N ALA A 56 -0.48 -2.79 21.22
CA ALA A 56 -1.21 -2.91 19.96
C ALA A 56 -0.31 -2.59 18.77
N VAL A 57 0.51 -1.53 18.89
CA VAL A 57 1.49 -1.13 17.87
C VAL A 57 2.54 -2.21 17.67
N GLN A 58 3.05 -2.81 18.75
CA GLN A 58 4.02 -3.91 18.64
C GLN A 58 3.44 -5.10 17.86
N ALA A 59 2.25 -5.57 18.26
CA ALA A 59 1.59 -6.68 17.58
C ALA A 59 1.27 -6.37 16.11
N ALA A 60 0.85 -5.14 15.81
CA ALA A 60 0.61 -4.69 14.46
C ALA A 60 1.89 -4.72 13.61
N VAL A 61 2.98 -4.09 14.08
CA VAL A 61 4.26 -4.05 13.34
C VAL A 61 4.79 -5.46 13.09
N ASP A 62 4.73 -6.36 14.06
CA ASP A 62 5.17 -7.75 13.88
C ASP A 62 4.38 -8.45 12.74
N ALA A 63 3.05 -8.26 12.70
CA ALA A 63 2.21 -8.79 11.62
C ALA A 63 2.48 -8.12 10.27
N GLY A 64 2.76 -6.80 10.27
CA GLY A 64 3.11 -6.03 9.08
C GLY A 64 4.44 -6.46 8.46
N VAL A 65 5.46 -6.70 9.29
CA VAL A 65 6.78 -7.18 8.88
C VAL A 65 6.67 -8.51 8.13
N ILE A 66 5.89 -9.46 8.67
CA ILE A 66 5.67 -10.77 8.06
C ILE A 66 4.99 -10.60 6.70
N ALA A 67 3.90 -9.83 6.63
CA ALA A 67 3.13 -9.64 5.41
C ALA A 67 3.93 -8.91 4.31
N ALA A 68 4.64 -7.85 4.67
CA ALA A 68 5.47 -7.09 3.73
C ALA A 68 6.61 -7.96 3.15
N THR A 69 7.30 -8.72 4.01
CA THR A 69 8.41 -9.59 3.60
C THR A 69 7.96 -10.74 2.70
N ALA A 70 6.70 -11.18 2.82
CA ALA A 70 6.14 -12.22 1.95
C ALA A 70 5.89 -11.73 0.51
N ILE A 71 5.70 -10.42 0.31
CA ILE A 71 5.39 -9.82 -0.99
C ILE A 71 6.63 -9.21 -1.66
N GLY A 72 7.50 -8.58 -0.88
CA GLY A 72 8.67 -7.87 -1.40
C GLY A 72 9.72 -7.63 -0.32
N LYS A 73 10.60 -6.65 -0.55
CA LYS A 73 11.68 -6.35 0.39
C LYS A 73 11.23 -5.35 1.45
N LEU A 74 11.19 -5.79 2.71
CA LEU A 74 11.20 -4.89 3.87
C LEU A 74 12.62 -4.35 4.08
N THR A 75 12.78 -3.03 4.22
CA THR A 75 14.07 -2.37 4.49
C THR A 75 14.28 -2.11 5.96
N ALA A 76 13.23 -1.67 6.67
CA ALA A 76 13.29 -1.37 8.10
C ALA A 76 11.92 -1.55 8.76
N SER A 77 11.94 -1.76 10.08
CA SER A 77 10.76 -1.64 10.94
C SER A 77 11.18 -1.12 12.31
N ASN A 78 10.28 -0.42 13.00
CA ASN A 78 10.54 0.08 14.34
C ASN A 78 9.23 0.33 15.11
N VAL A 79 9.31 0.27 16.44
CA VAL A 79 8.25 0.68 17.36
C VAL A 79 8.81 1.70 18.34
N MET A 80 8.25 2.91 18.32
CA MET A 80 8.56 3.97 19.27
C MET A 80 7.44 4.03 20.31
N ALA A 81 7.70 3.52 21.51
CA ALA A 81 6.69 3.42 22.56
C ALA A 81 6.21 4.78 23.09
N ASN A 82 7.11 5.77 23.19
CA ASN A 82 6.81 7.09 23.71
C ASN A 82 7.63 8.17 22.99
N PRO A 83 7.33 8.45 21.71
CA PRO A 83 8.06 9.44 20.93
C PRO A 83 7.77 10.85 21.47
N VAL A 84 8.84 11.59 21.79
CA VAL A 84 8.70 12.99 22.22
C VAL A 84 7.94 13.80 21.17
N LYS A 85 7.19 14.82 21.61
CA LYS A 85 6.25 15.56 20.76
C LYS A 85 6.84 16.02 19.43
N SER A 86 8.05 16.58 19.42
CA SER A 86 8.66 17.06 18.17
C SER A 86 8.92 15.95 17.15
N ILE A 87 9.16 14.72 17.60
CA ILE A 87 9.31 13.54 16.71
C ILE A 87 7.94 13.11 16.17
N SER A 88 6.93 13.14 17.02
CA SER A 88 5.54 12.90 16.61
C SER A 88 5.05 13.95 15.59
N ASP A 89 5.48 15.20 15.72
CA ASP A 89 5.18 16.26 14.77
C ASP A 89 5.84 16.00 13.40
N ILE A 90 7.04 15.38 13.34
CA ILE A 90 7.69 14.97 12.07
C ILE A 90 6.84 13.91 11.37
N ALA A 91 6.41 12.86 12.08
CA ALA A 91 5.57 11.81 11.50
C ALA A 91 4.25 12.38 10.93
N ALA A 92 3.70 13.41 11.57
CA ALA A 92 2.47 14.07 11.13
C ALA A 92 2.60 14.91 9.85
N VAL A 93 3.82 15.31 9.45
CA VAL A 93 4.04 16.00 8.16
C VAL A 93 3.66 15.10 6.99
N HIS A 94 3.86 13.79 7.14
CA HIS A 94 3.52 12.77 6.14
C HIS A 94 2.08 12.25 6.29
N GLY A 95 1.27 12.95 7.09
CA GLY A 95 -0.07 12.53 7.44
C GLY A 95 -0.96 12.30 6.22
N ILE A 96 -1.75 11.23 6.25
CA ILE A 96 -2.87 11.04 5.32
C ILE A 96 -4.14 11.59 5.97
N GLU A 97 -4.87 12.45 5.26
CA GLU A 97 -6.07 13.09 5.78
C GLU A 97 -7.21 12.08 5.99
N SER A 98 -7.98 12.32 7.06
CA SER A 98 -9.09 11.46 7.52
C SER A 98 -10.43 11.78 6.85
N GLU A 99 -10.50 12.77 5.96
CA GLU A 99 -11.77 13.42 5.58
C GLU A 99 -12.42 12.89 4.30
N CYS A 100 -11.87 11.85 3.66
CA CYS A 100 -12.54 11.25 2.52
C CYS A 100 -13.60 10.24 3.02
N ALA A 101 -14.83 10.30 2.49
CA ALA A 101 -15.84 9.28 2.75
C ALA A 101 -15.29 7.90 2.35
N LEU A 102 -14.98 7.06 3.34
CA LEU A 102 -14.47 5.71 3.13
C LEU A 102 -15.65 4.76 2.93
N ASP A 103 -15.53 3.85 1.98
CA ASP A 103 -16.46 2.73 1.88
C ASP A 103 -16.19 1.80 3.06
N LYS A 104 -17.23 1.54 3.86
CA LYS A 104 -17.11 0.66 5.04
C LYS A 104 -16.70 -0.76 4.64
N THR A 105 -16.98 -1.17 3.42
CA THR A 105 -16.69 -2.48 2.85
C THR A 105 -15.99 -2.30 1.51
N PRO A 106 -14.67 -2.03 1.50
CA PRO A 106 -13.93 -1.91 0.25
C PRO A 106 -13.95 -3.23 -0.52
N LYS A 107 -13.99 -3.14 -1.86
CA LYS A 107 -13.85 -4.28 -2.77
C LYS A 107 -12.45 -4.90 -2.64
N ALA A 108 -12.24 -6.10 -3.17
CA ALA A 108 -10.92 -6.72 -3.19
C ALA A 108 -9.94 -5.84 -3.98
N LEU A 109 -8.69 -5.78 -3.53
CA LEU A 109 -7.63 -4.97 -4.14
C LEU A 109 -6.64 -5.86 -4.87
N GLY A 110 -6.32 -5.51 -6.11
CA GLY A 110 -5.26 -6.12 -6.90
C GLY A 110 -4.19 -5.11 -7.25
N LEU A 111 -2.93 -5.53 -7.28
CA LEU A 111 -1.79 -4.70 -7.63
C LEU A 111 -0.74 -5.50 -8.39
N ILE A 112 -0.13 -4.85 -9.38
CA ILE A 112 1.09 -5.29 -10.04
C ILE A 112 2.11 -4.16 -9.98
N GLU A 113 3.37 -4.50 -9.75
CA GLU A 113 4.52 -3.61 -9.84
C GLU A 113 5.51 -4.10 -10.89
N THR A 114 6.08 -3.18 -11.65
CA THR A 114 7.11 -3.49 -12.66
C THR A 114 8.21 -2.42 -12.67
N PHE A 115 9.33 -2.76 -13.29
CA PHE A 115 10.37 -1.79 -13.63
C PHE A 115 10.13 -1.22 -15.03
N GLY A 116 9.48 -0.05 -15.10
CA GLY A 116 9.28 0.70 -16.34
C GLY A 116 7.82 0.73 -16.81
N ILE A 117 7.42 1.89 -17.34
CA ILE A 117 6.02 2.17 -17.70
C ILE A 117 5.51 1.33 -18.87
N VAL A 118 6.42 0.86 -19.73
CA VAL A 118 6.06 0.01 -20.87
C VAL A 118 5.39 -1.28 -20.41
N TYR A 119 5.94 -1.93 -19.37
CA TYR A 119 5.44 -3.19 -18.86
C TYR A 119 4.17 -3.00 -18.04
N ILE A 120 4.11 -1.96 -17.21
CA ILE A 120 2.93 -1.73 -16.36
C ILE A 120 1.68 -1.40 -17.16
N LEU A 121 1.82 -0.67 -18.28
CA LEU A 121 0.69 -0.36 -19.15
C LEU A 121 0.19 -1.61 -19.87
N GLN A 122 1.11 -2.50 -20.31
CA GLN A 122 0.73 -3.79 -20.85
C GLN A 122 0.01 -4.66 -19.80
N ALA A 123 0.52 -4.67 -18.56
CA ALA A 123 -0.10 -5.40 -17.46
C ALA A 123 -1.51 -4.88 -17.16
N ALA A 124 -1.69 -3.56 -17.04
CA ALA A 124 -2.97 -2.93 -16.77
C ALA A 124 -4.01 -3.22 -17.87
N ASP A 125 -3.62 -3.10 -19.14
CA ASP A 125 -4.50 -3.44 -20.27
C ASP A 125 -4.94 -4.91 -20.23
N ALA A 126 -4.03 -5.83 -19.91
CA ALA A 126 -4.34 -7.25 -19.77
C ALA A 126 -5.26 -7.53 -18.55
N MET A 127 -5.02 -6.88 -17.41
CA MET A 127 -5.85 -6.98 -16.21
C MET A 127 -7.31 -6.59 -16.50
N LEU A 128 -7.51 -5.43 -17.14
CA LEU A 128 -8.84 -4.87 -17.45
C LEU A 128 -9.58 -5.64 -18.54
N LYS A 129 -8.88 -6.33 -19.44
CA LYS A 129 -9.49 -7.18 -20.48
C LYS A 129 -9.84 -8.58 -19.99
N ALA A 130 -9.15 -9.07 -18.96
CA ALA A 130 -9.28 -10.46 -18.52
C ALA A 130 -10.47 -10.71 -17.58
N ALA A 131 -10.86 -9.70 -16.79
CA ALA A 131 -11.92 -9.83 -15.81
C ALA A 131 -12.64 -8.49 -15.58
N ASP A 132 -13.82 -8.56 -14.95
CA ASP A 132 -14.60 -7.38 -14.56
C ASP A 132 -13.97 -6.73 -13.32
N VAL A 133 -12.97 -5.88 -13.55
CA VAL A 133 -12.26 -5.10 -12.53
C VAL A 133 -12.17 -3.64 -12.93
N GLU A 134 -12.21 -2.75 -11.94
CA GLU A 134 -12.09 -1.31 -12.11
C GLU A 134 -10.64 -0.88 -11.84
N LEU A 135 -10.07 -0.06 -12.72
CA LEU A 135 -8.77 0.59 -12.47
C LEU A 135 -8.96 1.66 -11.40
N ILE A 136 -8.31 1.50 -10.24
CA ILE A 136 -8.27 2.56 -9.22
C ILE A 136 -7.30 3.64 -9.70
N GLY A 137 -6.08 3.24 -10.05
CA GLY A 137 -5.02 4.22 -10.13
C GLY A 137 -3.65 3.65 -10.51
N TYR A 138 -2.70 4.56 -10.52
CA TYR A 138 -1.32 4.33 -10.92
C TYR A 138 -0.39 5.05 -9.93
N GLU A 139 0.64 4.36 -9.45
CA GLU A 139 1.68 4.96 -8.61
C GLU A 139 3.05 4.87 -9.29
N ASN A 140 3.83 5.95 -9.20
CA ASN A 140 5.26 5.96 -9.53
C ASN A 140 6.08 6.11 -8.25
N VAL A 141 6.82 5.06 -7.86
CA VAL A 141 7.68 5.04 -6.66
C VAL A 141 9.09 5.57 -6.94
N ALA A 142 9.26 6.28 -8.05
CA ALA A 142 10.53 6.75 -8.60
C ALA A 142 11.50 5.59 -8.94
N SER A 143 12.68 5.95 -9.48
CA SER A 143 13.73 4.99 -9.86
C SER A 143 13.28 3.83 -10.75
N GLY A 144 12.25 4.06 -11.57
CA GLY A 144 11.73 3.12 -12.55
C GLY A 144 10.65 2.17 -12.02
N TYR A 145 10.32 2.18 -10.73
CA TYR A 145 9.30 1.30 -10.16
C TYR A 145 7.93 1.93 -10.18
N ILE A 146 6.99 1.17 -10.72
CA ILE A 146 5.68 1.68 -11.07
C ILE A 146 4.62 0.60 -10.80
N SER A 147 3.50 1.02 -10.24
CA SER A 147 2.40 0.18 -9.79
C SER A 147 1.09 0.55 -10.47
N VAL A 148 0.25 -0.45 -10.74
CA VAL A 148 -1.16 -0.24 -11.09
C VAL A 148 -2.05 -0.96 -10.08
N LEU A 149 -3.18 -0.34 -9.77
CA LEU A 149 -4.12 -0.82 -8.76
C LEU A 149 -5.50 -1.03 -9.37
N VAL A 150 -6.10 -2.19 -9.14
CA VAL A 150 -7.46 -2.52 -9.56
C VAL A 150 -8.32 -2.95 -8.38
N GLN A 151 -9.63 -2.82 -8.49
CA GLN A 151 -10.57 -3.35 -7.53
C GLN A 151 -11.72 -4.11 -8.18
N GLY A 152 -12.33 -5.04 -7.44
CA GLY A 152 -13.44 -5.84 -7.93
C GLY A 152 -13.82 -6.95 -6.95
N ASP A 153 -14.55 -7.94 -7.46
CA ASP A 153 -14.77 -9.18 -6.72
C ASP A 153 -13.47 -9.98 -6.62
N VAL A 154 -13.29 -10.73 -5.53
CA VAL A 154 -12.02 -11.46 -5.25
C VAL A 154 -11.56 -12.31 -6.43
N ALA A 155 -12.47 -13.09 -7.01
CA ALA A 155 -12.15 -13.96 -8.14
C ALA A 155 -11.77 -13.18 -9.41
N ALA A 156 -12.45 -12.06 -9.68
CA ALA A 156 -12.14 -11.19 -10.81
C ALA A 156 -10.77 -10.55 -10.65
N VAL A 157 -10.45 -10.06 -9.45
CA VAL A 157 -9.15 -9.48 -9.12
C VAL A 157 -8.02 -10.50 -9.24
N GLN A 158 -8.21 -11.73 -8.75
CA GLN A 158 -7.23 -12.81 -8.91
C GLN A 158 -6.96 -13.10 -10.40
N ALA A 159 -8.02 -13.28 -11.19
CA ALA A 159 -7.89 -13.54 -12.62
C ALA A 159 -7.21 -12.37 -13.36
N ALA A 160 -7.55 -11.13 -13.02
CA ALA A 160 -6.93 -9.94 -13.60
C ALA A 160 -5.42 -9.89 -13.31
N VAL A 161 -5.02 -10.05 -12.04
CA VAL A 161 -3.59 -10.02 -11.65
C VAL A 161 -2.82 -11.15 -12.35
N GLU A 162 -3.35 -12.37 -12.40
CA GLU A 162 -2.71 -13.47 -13.14
C GLU A 162 -2.52 -13.17 -14.63
N ALA A 163 -3.51 -12.55 -15.28
CA ALA A 163 -3.43 -12.17 -16.68
C ALA A 163 -2.40 -11.05 -16.91
N GLY A 164 -2.36 -10.06 -16.02
CA GLY A 164 -1.36 -8.98 -16.05
C GLY A 164 0.07 -9.51 -15.95
N ILE A 165 0.34 -10.41 -14.99
CA ILE A 165 1.66 -11.05 -14.83
C ILE A 165 2.06 -11.78 -16.11
N LYS A 166 1.19 -12.65 -16.63
CA LYS A 166 1.44 -13.41 -17.88
C LYS A 166 1.76 -12.50 -19.06
N SER A 167 1.08 -11.35 -19.16
CA SER A 167 1.32 -10.40 -20.27
C SER A 167 2.71 -9.76 -20.20
N VAL A 168 3.23 -9.48 -19.00
CA VAL A 168 4.59 -8.96 -18.79
C VAL A 168 5.62 -10.05 -19.11
N GLU A 169 5.38 -11.29 -18.68
CA GLU A 169 6.24 -12.44 -18.99
C GLU A 169 6.35 -12.69 -20.50
N GLN A 170 5.26 -12.51 -21.26
CA GLN A 170 5.25 -12.61 -22.72
C GLN A 170 6.12 -11.54 -23.40
N MET A 171 6.34 -10.40 -22.74
CA MET A 171 7.29 -9.38 -23.18
C MET A 171 8.74 -9.71 -22.80
N GLN A 172 9.00 -10.91 -22.27
CA GLN A 172 10.31 -11.35 -21.76
C GLN A 172 10.83 -10.48 -20.61
N ALA A 173 9.90 -9.95 -19.80
CA ALA A 173 10.19 -9.18 -18.60
C ALA A 173 9.59 -9.85 -17.36
N ALA A 174 9.94 -9.36 -16.17
CA ALA A 174 9.43 -9.86 -14.90
C ALA A 174 8.67 -8.77 -14.16
N VAL A 175 7.59 -9.17 -13.49
CA VAL A 175 6.96 -8.32 -12.47
C VAL A 175 7.89 -8.23 -11.25
N TYR A 176 7.95 -7.05 -10.65
CA TYR A 176 8.72 -6.87 -9.41
C TYR A 176 7.97 -7.46 -8.21
N SER A 177 6.70 -7.09 -8.08
CA SER A 177 5.81 -7.61 -7.06
C SER A 177 4.38 -7.68 -7.63
N SER A 178 3.56 -8.53 -7.02
CA SER A 178 2.12 -8.57 -7.29
C SER A 178 1.39 -8.92 -5.99
N LEU A 179 0.16 -8.44 -5.86
CA LEU A 179 -0.60 -8.57 -4.63
C LEU A 179 -2.09 -8.67 -4.92
N VAL A 180 -2.76 -9.55 -4.18
CA VAL A 180 -4.22 -9.58 -4.06
C VAL A 180 -4.58 -9.52 -2.58
N ILE A 181 -5.34 -8.52 -2.17
CA ILE A 181 -5.94 -8.43 -0.84
C ILE A 181 -7.46 -8.67 -0.98
N PRO A 182 -7.97 -9.85 -0.57
CA PRO A 182 -9.38 -10.19 -0.78
C PRO A 182 -10.39 -9.29 -0.06
N SER A 183 -10.02 -8.80 1.12
CA SER A 183 -10.90 -7.98 1.96
C SER A 183 -10.05 -6.89 2.63
N PRO A 184 -9.64 -5.84 1.90
CA PRO A 184 -8.72 -4.84 2.42
C PRO A 184 -9.31 -4.10 3.62
N HIS A 185 -8.46 -3.71 4.58
CA HIS A 185 -8.89 -2.85 5.67
C HIS A 185 -9.37 -1.49 5.09
N PRO A 186 -10.51 -0.92 5.54
CA PRO A 186 -11.06 0.33 4.98
C PRO A 186 -10.07 1.49 4.92
N ASP A 187 -9.20 1.61 5.94
CA ASP A 187 -8.16 2.65 5.98
C ASP A 187 -7.15 2.60 4.82
N LEU A 188 -7.01 1.48 4.11
CA LEU A 188 -6.17 1.44 2.90
C LEU A 188 -6.69 2.37 1.80
N GLN A 189 -7.99 2.68 1.77
CA GLN A 189 -8.54 3.66 0.84
C GLN A 189 -7.93 5.05 1.03
N LYS A 190 -7.43 5.39 2.22
CA LYS A 190 -6.69 6.64 2.45
C LYS A 190 -5.39 6.70 1.65
N ILE A 191 -4.79 5.54 1.34
CA ILE A 191 -3.60 5.42 0.50
C ILE A 191 -4.02 5.39 -0.98
N THR A 192 -4.89 4.44 -1.36
CA THR A 192 -5.20 4.19 -2.77
C THR A 192 -5.87 5.39 -3.45
N LYS A 193 -6.66 6.19 -2.70
CA LYS A 193 -7.29 7.38 -3.25
C LYS A 193 -6.32 8.48 -3.69
N ARG A 194 -5.08 8.50 -3.16
CA ARG A 194 -4.04 9.43 -3.63
C ARG A 194 -3.65 9.19 -5.08
N TYR A 195 -3.87 7.97 -5.58
CA TYR A 195 -3.45 7.52 -6.89
C TYR A 195 -4.60 7.43 -7.90
N LEU A 196 -5.79 7.90 -7.54
CA LEU A 196 -6.91 8.00 -8.48
C LEU A 196 -6.48 8.80 -9.72
N LEU A 197 -6.80 8.29 -10.89
CA LEU A 197 -6.45 8.96 -12.16
C LEU A 197 -6.97 10.40 -12.23
N GLU A 198 -8.16 10.65 -11.66
CA GLU A 198 -8.75 11.99 -11.59
C GLU A 198 -7.84 13.01 -10.86
N ASN A 199 -7.13 12.56 -9.83
CA ASN A 199 -6.20 13.40 -9.07
C ASN A 199 -4.86 13.61 -9.80
N LEU A 200 -4.52 12.72 -10.73
CA LEU A 200 -3.26 12.75 -11.47
C LEU A 200 -3.35 13.47 -12.82
N LEU A 201 -4.57 13.64 -13.33
CA LEU A 201 -4.85 14.34 -14.60
C LEU A 201 -5.24 15.82 -14.41
N ALA A 202 -5.39 16.27 -13.16
CA ALA A 202 -5.70 17.65 -12.79
C ALA A 202 -4.42 18.51 -12.72
#